data_AF-A0A0R0MR82-F1
#
_entry.id   AF-A0A0R0MR82-F1
#
_cell.length_a   1.000
_cell.length_b   1.000
_cell.length_c   1.000
_cell.angle_alpha   90.00
_cell.angle_beta   90.00
_cell.angle_gamma   90.00
#
_symmetry.space_group_name_H-M   'P 1'
#
loop_
_entity.id
_entity.type
_entity.pdbx_description
1 polymer ?
#
loop_
_entity_poly.entity_id
_entity_poly.type
_entity_poly.pdbx_seq_one_letter_code
_entity_poly.pdbx_strand_id
1 'polypeptide(L)'
;MNHKPTTAVTPLTPRAPTSTQALPAHITGISLVNLAARQRMLSQRMILQTLLAARGDAQKLEAAQRSLQIFTESQQHLLATPRQLEPASAQKIQATYEGARGVGPVIDTFMQLMRRTLEQIERKAPGVAESLIELVGHTDRILEALNTVTTTFDDITKAKSEAMMKELAGIVGDIQSVAKEAKVVSFNAQIMAARAGQHGREFAVVANVLSDITGEIDGLTRKAAVLADRNKLAA
;
A
#
# COMPACT_ATOMS: atom_id res chain seq x y z
N MET A 1 21.76 -70.39 9.23
CA MET A 1 20.64 -69.52 8.86
C MET A 1 21.17 -68.12 8.60
N ASN A 2 21.09 -67.69 7.34
CA ASN A 2 21.50 -66.37 6.85
C ASN A 2 20.57 -65.28 7.36
N HIS A 3 21.10 -64.20 7.94
CA HIS A 3 20.45 -62.89 7.88
C HIS A 3 21.51 -61.78 7.73
N LYS A 4 21.61 -61.24 6.51
CA LYS A 4 22.20 -59.92 6.23
C LYS A 4 21.24 -58.84 6.79
N PRO A 5 21.74 -57.75 7.39
CA PRO A 5 20.93 -56.55 7.59
C PRO A 5 20.95 -55.69 6.31
N THR A 6 19.75 -55.40 5.83
CA THR A 6 19.42 -54.54 4.69
C THR A 6 19.81 -53.08 4.98
N THR A 7 20.60 -52.48 4.11
CA THR A 7 20.89 -51.04 4.10
C THR A 7 19.66 -50.26 3.63
N ALA A 8 19.06 -49.49 4.54
CA ALA A 8 17.98 -48.56 4.20
C ALA A 8 18.55 -47.32 3.52
N VAL A 9 18.38 -47.23 2.20
CA VAL A 9 18.63 -45.99 1.43
C VAL A 9 17.49 -45.02 1.74
N THR A 10 17.81 -43.92 2.41
CA THR A 10 16.86 -42.81 2.62
C THR A 10 16.80 -41.99 1.33
N PRO A 11 15.62 -41.78 0.70
CA PRO A 11 15.53 -40.87 -0.42
C PRO A 11 15.63 -39.43 0.08
N LEU A 12 16.63 -38.71 -0.43
CA LEU A 12 16.80 -37.27 -0.30
C LEU A 12 15.52 -36.56 -0.73
N THR A 13 14.85 -35.89 0.20
CA THR A 13 13.78 -34.95 -0.10
C THR A 13 14.40 -33.74 -0.84
N PRO A 14 13.83 -33.29 -1.97
CA PRO A 14 14.33 -32.11 -2.67
C PRO A 14 14.10 -30.88 -1.78
N ARG A 15 15.21 -30.26 -1.38
CA ARG A 15 15.25 -29.01 -0.64
C ARG A 15 14.66 -27.91 -1.54
N ALA A 16 13.49 -27.41 -1.17
CA ALA A 16 12.86 -26.29 -1.88
C ALA A 16 13.78 -25.04 -1.83
N PRO A 17 14.05 -24.38 -2.96
CA PRO A 17 14.43 -22.96 -2.95
C PRO A 17 13.16 -22.17 -2.56
N THR A 18 13.14 -21.04 -1.87
CA THR A 18 14.14 -20.01 -1.60
C THR A 18 13.48 -19.04 -0.61
N SER A 19 14.24 -18.62 0.39
CA SER A 19 14.20 -17.32 1.06
C SER A 19 12.94 -16.45 0.84
N THR A 20 12.02 -16.48 1.80
CA THR A 20 11.22 -15.29 2.12
C THR A 20 12.21 -14.26 2.66
N GLN A 21 12.84 -13.47 1.78
CA GLN A 21 13.63 -12.32 2.22
C GLN A 21 12.68 -11.39 2.96
N ALA A 22 12.89 -11.26 4.27
CA ALA A 22 12.18 -10.30 5.08
C ALA A 22 12.35 -8.91 4.44
N LEU A 23 11.26 -8.15 4.33
CA LEU A 23 11.30 -6.78 3.82
C LEU A 23 12.34 -5.96 4.61
N PRO A 24 13.24 -5.22 3.93
CA PRO A 24 14.18 -4.34 4.60
C PRO A 24 13.47 -3.38 5.56
N ALA A 25 14.07 -3.12 6.73
CA ALA A 25 13.45 -2.31 7.79
C ALA A 25 13.04 -0.88 7.35
N HIS A 26 13.67 -0.35 6.29
CA HIS A 26 13.34 0.96 5.74
C HIS A 26 12.14 0.96 4.78
N ILE A 27 11.52 -0.20 4.53
CA ILE A 27 10.32 -0.39 3.70
C ILE A 27 9.15 -0.85 4.57
N THR A 28 9.42 -1.63 5.63
CA THR A 28 8.41 -2.19 6.53
C THR A 28 7.53 -1.11 7.16
N GLY A 29 6.21 -1.20 6.97
CA GLY A 29 5.21 -0.32 7.59
C GLY A 29 5.05 1.06 6.95
N ILE A 30 5.74 1.36 5.85
CA ILE A 30 5.61 2.62 5.12
C ILE A 30 4.51 2.50 4.07
N SER A 31 3.62 3.51 3.96
CA SER A 31 2.64 3.56 2.86
C SER A 31 3.34 3.70 1.51
N LEU A 32 2.75 3.12 0.46
CA LEU A 32 3.32 3.15 -0.90
C LEU A 32 3.53 4.57 -1.42
N VAL A 33 2.60 5.48 -1.12
CA VAL A 33 2.70 6.91 -1.46
C VAL A 33 3.92 7.54 -0.79
N ASN A 34 4.13 7.28 0.50
CA ASN A 34 5.29 7.79 1.22
C ASN A 34 6.60 7.19 0.72
N LEU A 35 6.60 5.92 0.31
CA LEU A 35 7.75 5.25 -0.28
C LEU A 35 8.12 5.90 -1.63
N ALA A 36 7.15 6.11 -2.51
CA ALA A 36 7.33 6.80 -3.79
C ALA A 36 7.82 8.25 -3.60
N ALA A 37 7.22 9.00 -2.67
CA ALA A 37 7.63 10.36 -2.37
C ALA A 37 9.08 10.42 -1.84
N ARG A 38 9.49 9.46 -1.00
CA ARG A 38 10.87 9.37 -0.49
C ARG A 38 11.88 9.10 -1.60
N GLN A 39 11.51 8.40 -2.67
CA GLN A 39 12.41 8.18 -3.80
C GLN A 39 12.82 9.49 -4.48
N ARG A 40 11.91 10.47 -4.56
CA ARG A 40 12.24 11.79 -5.08
C ARG A 40 13.33 12.45 -4.25
N MET A 41 13.15 12.50 -2.93
CA MET A 41 14.15 13.05 -2.02
C MET A 41 15.49 12.28 -2.08
N LEU A 42 15.41 10.95 -2.16
CA LEU A 42 16.59 10.09 -2.29
C LEU A 42 17.35 10.36 -3.60
N SER A 43 16.66 10.53 -4.73
CA SER A 43 17.31 10.81 -6.02
C SER A 43 18.11 12.11 -6.00
N GLN A 44 17.54 13.18 -5.43
CA GLN A 44 18.23 14.47 -5.27
C GLN A 44 19.43 14.35 -4.33
N ARG A 45 19.23 13.68 -3.19
CA ARG A 45 20.29 13.43 -2.21
C ARG A 45 21.44 12.63 -2.81
N MET A 46 21.13 11.59 -3.60
CA MET A 46 22.11 10.77 -4.30
C MET A 46 22.93 11.61 -5.27
N ILE A 47 22.29 12.44 -6.10
CA ILE A 47 22.98 13.34 -7.05
C ILE A 47 23.95 14.27 -6.29
N LEU A 48 23.47 14.92 -5.22
CA LEU A 48 24.30 15.81 -4.41
C LEU A 48 25.49 15.07 -3.77
N GLN A 49 25.28 13.88 -3.22
CA GLN A 49 26.34 13.08 -2.64
C GLN A 49 27.37 12.64 -3.70
N THR A 50 26.92 12.25 -4.89
CA THR A 50 27.81 11.90 -6.01
C THR A 50 28.63 13.10 -6.48
N LEU A 51 28.04 14.30 -6.54
CA LEU A 51 28.77 15.54 -6.86
C LEU A 51 29.87 15.85 -5.85
N LEU A 52 29.61 15.66 -4.55
CA LEU A 52 30.61 15.84 -3.50
C LEU A 52 31.67 14.73 -3.51
N ALA A 53 31.26 13.49 -3.77
CA ALA A 53 32.16 12.35 -3.91
C ALA A 53 33.17 12.56 -5.04
N ALA A 54 32.72 13.11 -6.17
CA ALA A 54 33.59 13.44 -7.29
C ALA A 54 34.64 14.53 -6.99
N ARG A 55 34.41 15.35 -5.95
CA ARG A 55 35.41 16.31 -5.44
C ARG A 55 36.41 15.70 -4.45
N GLY A 56 36.34 14.38 -4.23
CA GLY A 56 37.27 13.63 -3.38
C GLY A 56 36.73 13.30 -1.99
N ASP A 57 35.46 13.56 -1.70
CA ASP A 57 34.86 13.21 -0.40
C ASP A 57 34.45 11.73 -0.35
N ALA A 58 35.33 10.89 0.21
CA ALA A 58 35.11 9.45 0.34
C ALA A 58 33.89 9.10 1.19
N GLN A 59 33.56 9.90 2.22
CA GLN A 59 32.36 9.65 3.02
C GLN A 59 31.08 9.85 2.20
N LYS A 60 31.10 10.80 1.25
CA LYS A 60 29.96 11.02 0.35
C LYS A 60 29.83 9.95 -0.71
N LEU A 61 30.94 9.34 -1.13
CA LEU A 61 30.91 8.17 -2.02
C LEU A 61 30.15 7.01 -1.35
N GLU A 62 30.54 6.64 -0.13
CA GLU A 62 29.84 5.59 0.63
C GLU A 62 28.37 5.95 0.87
N ALA A 63 28.09 7.20 1.21
CA ALA A 63 26.72 7.66 1.45
C ALA A 63 25.86 7.63 0.18
N ALA A 64 26.43 7.91 -0.99
CA ALA A 64 25.75 7.82 -2.28
C ALA A 64 25.47 6.35 -2.66
N GLN A 65 26.44 5.46 -2.46
CA GLN A 65 26.25 4.01 -2.68
C GLN A 65 25.14 3.44 -1.80
N ARG A 66 25.12 3.77 -0.50
CA ARG A 66 24.04 3.37 0.41
C ARG A 66 22.68 3.93 -0.01
N SER A 67 22.63 5.19 -0.45
CA SER A 67 21.38 5.81 -0.91
C SER A 67 20.87 5.18 -2.20
N LEU A 68 21.77 4.82 -3.12
CA LEU A 68 21.44 4.07 -4.33
C LEU A 68 20.91 2.66 -4.03
N GLN A 69 21.45 1.99 -3.01
CA GLN A 69 20.93 0.71 -2.55
C GLN A 69 19.48 0.85 -2.05
N ILE A 70 19.22 1.79 -1.14
CA ILE A 70 17.87 2.09 -0.62
C ILE A 70 16.91 2.44 -1.76
N PHE A 71 17.36 3.27 -2.72
CA PHE A 71 16.56 3.60 -3.90
C PHE A 71 16.24 2.35 -4.72
N THR A 72 17.21 1.47 -4.96
CA THR A 72 17.00 0.23 -5.72
C THR A 72 16.02 -0.71 -5.01
N GLU A 73 16.19 -0.93 -3.71
CA GLU A 73 15.31 -1.81 -2.92
C GLU A 73 13.87 -1.26 -2.86
N SER A 74 13.71 0.05 -2.68
CA SER A 74 12.39 0.69 -2.74
C SER A 74 11.75 0.61 -4.13
N GLN A 75 12.52 0.75 -5.22
CA GLN A 75 11.99 0.59 -6.59
C GLN A 75 11.50 -0.84 -6.83
N GLN A 76 12.27 -1.84 -6.41
CA GLN A 76 11.88 -3.25 -6.53
C GLN A 76 10.58 -3.53 -5.76
N HIS A 77 10.42 -2.94 -4.58
CA HIS A 77 9.20 -3.08 -3.81
C HIS A 77 7.99 -2.46 -4.51
N LEU A 78 8.12 -1.24 -5.05
CA LEU A 78 7.05 -0.58 -5.82
C LEU A 78 6.65 -1.40 -7.05
N LEU A 79 7.62 -1.99 -7.76
CA LEU A 79 7.37 -2.87 -8.92
C LEU A 79 6.77 -4.23 -8.54
N ALA A 80 7.02 -4.73 -7.33
CA ALA A 80 6.42 -5.97 -6.84
C ALA A 80 4.98 -5.76 -6.32
N THR A 81 4.64 -4.54 -5.93
CA THR A 81 3.35 -4.17 -5.32
C THR A 81 2.12 -4.54 -6.18
N PRO A 82 2.11 -4.38 -7.52
CA PRO A 82 0.97 -4.77 -8.36
C PRO A 82 0.47 -6.21 -8.14
N ARG A 83 1.33 -7.14 -7.72
CA ARG A 83 0.96 -8.54 -7.44
C ARG A 83 0.03 -8.71 -6.24
N GLN A 84 -0.06 -7.69 -5.38
CA GLN A 84 -0.83 -7.69 -4.14
C GLN A 84 -2.05 -6.77 -4.20
N LEU A 85 -2.30 -6.14 -5.35
CA LEU A 85 -3.38 -5.18 -5.54
C LEU A 85 -4.47 -5.75 -6.45
N GLU A 86 -5.66 -5.16 -6.35
CA GLU A 86 -6.77 -5.42 -7.26
C GLU A 86 -6.35 -5.19 -8.73
N PRO A 87 -6.88 -5.98 -9.70
CA PRO A 87 -6.45 -5.94 -11.10
C PRO A 87 -6.44 -4.54 -11.74
N ALA A 88 -7.44 -3.71 -11.42
CA ALA A 88 -7.53 -2.35 -11.95
C ALA A 88 -6.38 -1.45 -11.46
N SER A 89 -6.02 -1.56 -10.18
CA SER A 89 -4.90 -0.82 -9.60
C SER A 89 -3.56 -1.30 -10.15
N ALA A 90 -3.41 -2.63 -10.29
CA ALA A 90 -2.23 -3.24 -10.88
C ALA A 90 -2.00 -2.76 -12.32
N GLN A 91 -3.05 -2.73 -13.15
CA GLN A 91 -2.99 -2.21 -14.52
C GLN A 91 -2.57 -0.74 -14.57
N LYS A 92 -3.06 0.11 -13.65
CA LYS A 92 -2.68 1.53 -13.61
C LYS A 92 -1.19 1.71 -13.29
N ILE A 93 -0.64 0.93 -12.36
CA ILE A 93 0.80 0.95 -12.07
C ILE A 93 1.59 0.44 -13.27
N GLN A 94 1.17 -0.67 -13.86
CA GLN A 94 1.83 -1.25 -15.03
C GLN A 94 1.86 -0.26 -16.21
N ALA A 95 0.74 0.40 -16.51
CA ALA A 95 0.68 1.43 -17.55
C ALA A 95 1.59 2.63 -17.24
N THR A 96 1.76 2.98 -15.97
CA THR A 96 2.66 4.06 -15.54
C THR A 96 4.13 3.69 -15.78
N TYR A 97 4.53 2.44 -15.49
CA TYR A 97 5.92 1.99 -15.63
C TYR A 97 6.28 1.52 -17.05
N GLU A 98 5.40 0.76 -17.70
CA GLU A 98 5.66 0.03 -18.95
C GLU A 98 4.95 0.64 -20.18
N GLY A 99 4.15 1.70 -19.99
CA GLY A 99 3.47 2.36 -21.10
C GLY A 99 4.43 2.96 -22.14
N ALA A 100 3.89 3.41 -23.29
CA ALA A 100 4.71 4.01 -24.37
C ALA A 100 5.51 5.25 -23.94
N ARG A 101 5.08 5.94 -22.87
CA ARG A 101 5.82 7.00 -22.17
C ARG A 101 6.03 6.66 -20.70
N GLY A 102 6.24 5.38 -20.43
CA GLY A 102 6.38 4.84 -19.09
C GLY A 102 7.60 5.40 -18.39
N VAL A 103 7.53 5.46 -17.07
CA VAL A 103 8.61 5.99 -16.22
C VAL A 103 9.74 4.98 -16.00
N GLY A 104 9.51 3.69 -16.30
CA GLY A 104 10.48 2.61 -16.08
C GLY A 104 11.83 2.86 -16.73
N PRO A 105 11.90 3.09 -18.07
CA PRO A 105 13.16 3.37 -18.76
C PRO A 105 13.92 4.59 -18.22
N VAL A 106 13.21 5.62 -17.74
CA VAL A 106 13.81 6.82 -17.16
C VAL A 106 14.48 6.48 -15.83
N ILE A 107 13.80 5.72 -14.97
CA ILE A 107 14.32 5.28 -13.67
C ILE A 107 15.51 4.33 -13.87
N ASP A 108 15.43 3.39 -14.82
CA ASP A 108 16.50 2.45 -15.13
C ASP A 108 17.74 3.15 -15.66
N THR A 109 17.57 4.10 -16.58
CA THR A 109 18.67 4.92 -17.11
C THR A 109 19.34 5.70 -15.98
N PHE A 110 18.56 6.33 -15.10
CA PHE A 110 19.09 7.05 -13.94
C PHE A 110 19.89 6.12 -13.01
N MET A 111 19.38 4.92 -12.69
CA MET A 111 20.10 3.95 -11.87
C MET A 111 21.41 3.48 -12.52
N GLN A 112 21.42 3.28 -13.84
CA GLN A 112 22.62 2.90 -14.58
C GLN A 112 23.67 4.02 -14.57
N LEU A 113 23.26 5.27 -14.84
CA LEU A 113 24.14 6.44 -14.77
C LEU A 113 24.73 6.62 -13.36
N MET A 114 23.91 6.46 -12.32
CA MET A 114 24.35 6.51 -10.93
C MET A 114 25.41 5.44 -10.63
N ARG A 115 25.15 4.16 -10.98
CA ARG A 115 26.10 3.06 -10.77
C ARG A 115 27.42 3.32 -11.48
N ARG A 116 27.36 3.65 -12.77
CA ARG A 116 28.54 3.94 -13.60
C ARG A 116 29.35 5.09 -13.01
N THR A 117 28.71 6.19 -12.64
CA THR A 117 29.40 7.38 -12.11
C THR A 117 30.07 7.07 -10.78
N LEU A 118 29.39 6.35 -9.87
CA LEU A 118 29.97 5.95 -8.58
C LEU A 118 31.16 5.01 -8.76
N GLU A 119 31.07 4.03 -9.66
CA GLU A 119 32.18 3.12 -9.99
C GLU A 119 33.39 3.87 -10.58
N GLN A 120 33.17 4.86 -11.44
CA GLN A 120 34.25 5.68 -11.99
C GLN A 120 34.91 6.54 -10.91
N ILE A 121 34.15 7.13 -9.98
CA ILE A 121 34.67 7.89 -8.85
C ILE A 121 35.51 6.98 -7.95
N GLU A 122 35.00 5.79 -7.61
CA GLU A 122 35.68 4.81 -6.76
C GLU A 122 37.02 4.36 -7.37
N ARG A 123 37.03 4.08 -8.67
CA ARG A 123 38.23 3.64 -9.40
C ARG A 123 39.16 4.79 -9.81
N LYS A 124 38.79 6.04 -9.51
CA LYS A 124 39.47 7.26 -10.01
C LYS A 124 39.68 7.21 -11.54
N ALA A 125 38.70 6.67 -12.25
CA ALA A 125 38.77 6.52 -13.69
C ALA A 125 38.67 7.89 -14.40
N PRO A 126 39.28 8.06 -15.58
CA PRO A 126 38.97 9.20 -16.43
C PRO A 126 37.49 9.16 -16.84
N GLY A 127 36.89 10.32 -17.13
CA GLY A 127 35.50 10.39 -17.59
C GLY A 127 34.44 10.71 -16.51
N VAL A 128 34.84 10.94 -15.26
CA VAL A 128 33.90 11.25 -14.15
C VAL A 128 33.14 12.55 -14.43
N ALA A 129 33.79 13.56 -15.00
CA ALA A 129 33.16 14.85 -15.28
C ALA A 129 32.05 14.72 -16.33
N GLU A 130 32.29 13.97 -17.40
CA GLU A 130 31.32 13.70 -18.47
C GLU A 130 30.11 12.92 -17.93
N SER A 131 30.36 11.87 -17.13
CA SER A 131 29.26 11.09 -16.53
C SER A 131 28.46 11.88 -15.49
N LEU A 132 29.08 12.82 -14.77
CA LEU A 132 28.36 13.75 -13.90
C LEU A 132 27.48 14.72 -14.68
N ILE A 133 27.96 15.28 -15.79
CA ILE A 133 27.16 16.17 -16.64
C ILE A 133 25.94 15.42 -17.18
N GLU A 134 26.15 14.18 -17.64
CA GLU A 134 25.07 13.30 -18.10
C GLU A 134 24.06 13.00 -16.97
N LEU A 135 24.55 12.64 -15.77
CA LEU A 135 23.72 12.39 -14.60
C LEU A 135 22.89 13.62 -14.20
N VAL A 136 23.52 14.80 -14.12
CA VAL A 136 22.85 16.04 -13.77
C VAL A 136 21.82 16.42 -14.84
N GLY A 137 22.14 16.22 -16.12
CA GLY A 137 21.20 16.44 -17.24
C GLY A 137 19.96 15.54 -17.20
N HIS A 138 20.04 14.39 -16.52
CA HIS A 138 18.90 13.49 -16.30
C HIS A 138 18.04 13.84 -15.06
N THR A 139 18.45 14.83 -14.25
CA THR A 139 17.79 15.17 -12.98
C THR A 139 16.31 15.53 -13.16
N ASP A 140 15.97 16.42 -14.08
CA ASP A 140 14.57 16.86 -14.24
C ASP A 140 13.67 15.71 -14.70
N ARG A 141 14.18 14.86 -15.60
CA ARG A 141 13.46 13.68 -16.09
C ARG A 141 13.18 12.67 -14.97
N ILE A 142 14.16 12.40 -14.11
CA ILE A 142 13.93 11.48 -12.98
C ILE A 142 12.97 12.07 -11.96
N LEU A 143 13.02 13.37 -11.70
CA LEU A 143 12.08 14.02 -10.78
C LEU A 143 10.64 14.00 -11.31
N GLU A 144 10.44 14.24 -12.60
CA GLU A 144 9.14 14.13 -13.26
C GLU A 144 8.60 12.69 -13.25
N ALA A 145 9.46 11.72 -13.55
CA ALA A 145 9.14 10.30 -13.48
C ALA A 145 8.69 9.89 -12.07
N LEU A 146 9.46 10.24 -11.03
CA LEU A 146 9.13 9.92 -9.64
C LEU A 146 7.88 10.67 -9.13
N ASN A 147 7.62 11.88 -9.63
CA ASN A 147 6.38 12.60 -9.35
C ASN A 147 5.16 11.90 -9.94
N THR A 148 5.29 11.40 -11.18
CA THR A 148 4.26 10.60 -11.84
C THR A 148 3.98 9.32 -11.05
N VAL A 149 5.02 8.60 -10.63
CA VAL A 149 4.87 7.41 -9.76
C VAL A 149 4.12 7.75 -8.47
N THR A 150 4.52 8.83 -7.78
CA THR A 150 3.90 9.26 -6.53
C THR A 150 2.42 9.56 -6.72
N THR A 151 2.07 10.29 -7.77
CA THR A 151 0.68 10.64 -8.12
C THR A 151 -0.14 9.39 -8.42
N THR A 152 0.40 8.43 -9.17
CA THR A 152 -0.28 7.17 -9.47
C THR A 152 -0.62 6.39 -8.19
N PHE A 153 0.33 6.27 -7.25
CA PHE A 153 0.08 5.58 -5.98
C PHE A 153 -0.90 6.33 -5.08
N ASP A 154 -0.89 7.66 -5.11
CA ASP A 154 -1.83 8.50 -4.36
C ASP A 154 -3.26 8.31 -4.89
N ASP A 155 -3.45 8.38 -6.21
CA ASP A 155 -4.73 8.13 -6.86
C ASP A 155 -5.29 6.74 -6.53
N ILE A 156 -4.44 5.72 -6.53
CA ILE A 156 -4.84 4.34 -6.18
C ILE A 156 -5.30 4.27 -4.73
N THR A 157 -4.56 4.93 -3.83
CA THR A 157 -4.90 4.97 -2.40
C THR A 157 -6.23 5.70 -2.17
N LYS A 158 -6.43 6.83 -2.87
CA LYS A 158 -7.67 7.61 -2.84
C LYS A 158 -8.85 6.80 -3.36
N ALA A 159 -8.73 6.19 -4.55
CA ALA A 159 -9.79 5.38 -5.14
C ALA A 159 -10.17 4.18 -4.25
N LYS A 160 -9.17 3.53 -3.62
CA LYS A 160 -9.42 2.44 -2.67
C LYS A 160 -10.17 2.93 -1.43
N SER A 161 -9.78 4.08 -0.88
CA SER A 161 -10.46 4.69 0.26
C SER A 161 -11.90 5.06 -0.08
N GLU A 162 -12.14 5.69 -1.24
CA GLU A 162 -13.48 6.05 -1.70
C GLU A 162 -14.38 4.82 -1.90
N ALA A 163 -13.85 3.75 -2.49
CA ALA A 163 -14.58 2.50 -2.67
C ALA A 163 -14.98 1.88 -1.32
N MET A 164 -14.04 1.82 -0.38
CA MET A 164 -14.29 1.30 0.98
C MET A 164 -15.33 2.15 1.73
N MET A 165 -15.26 3.48 1.63
CA MET A 165 -16.23 4.37 2.26
C MET A 165 -17.62 4.20 1.64
N LYS A 166 -17.72 3.99 0.33
CA LYS A 166 -18.98 3.72 -0.36
C LYS A 166 -19.59 2.39 0.09
N GLU A 167 -18.78 1.35 0.25
CA GLU A 167 -19.21 0.05 0.76
C GLU A 167 -19.72 0.15 2.20
N LEU A 168 -18.98 0.84 3.07
CA LEU A 168 -19.41 1.11 4.46
C LEU A 168 -20.72 1.88 4.52
N ALA A 169 -20.90 2.90 3.66
CA ALA A 169 -22.16 3.64 3.58
C ALA A 169 -23.34 2.75 3.16
N GLY A 170 -23.12 1.81 2.23
CA GLY A 170 -24.10 0.80 1.84
C GLY A 170 -24.53 -0.09 3.02
N ILE A 171 -23.54 -0.66 3.73
CA ILE A 171 -23.79 -1.49 4.92
C ILE A 171 -24.57 -0.71 5.99
N VAL A 172 -24.21 0.55 6.25
CA VAL A 172 -24.92 1.40 7.21
C VAL A 172 -26.38 1.62 6.78
N GLY A 173 -26.63 1.81 5.47
CA GLY A 173 -27.99 1.91 4.92
C GLY A 173 -28.81 0.62 5.06
N ASP A 174 -28.17 -0.53 4.87
CA ASP A 174 -28.81 -1.84 5.08
C ASP A 174 -29.20 -2.04 6.56
N ILE A 175 -28.30 -1.69 7.49
CA ILE A 175 -28.58 -1.76 8.93
C ILE A 175 -29.74 -0.82 9.31
N GLN A 176 -29.79 0.39 8.75
CA GLN A 176 -30.92 1.32 8.96
C GLN A 176 -32.24 0.72 8.48
N SER A 177 -32.23 0.06 7.33
CA SER A 177 -33.41 -0.60 6.76
C SER A 177 -33.90 -1.73 7.67
N VAL A 178 -32.98 -2.60 8.12
CA VAL A 178 -33.29 -3.68 9.07
C VAL A 178 -33.79 -3.13 10.41
N ALA A 179 -33.16 -2.07 10.95
CA ALA A 179 -33.58 -1.45 12.20
C ALA A 179 -35.00 -0.87 12.09
N LYS A 180 -35.34 -0.27 10.95
CA LYS A 180 -36.69 0.25 10.67
C LYS A 180 -37.72 -0.87 10.58
N GLU A 181 -37.40 -1.97 9.91
CA GLU A 181 -38.30 -3.13 9.83
C GLU A 181 -38.51 -3.75 11.22
N ALA A 182 -37.44 -3.97 11.97
CA ALA A 182 -37.51 -4.47 13.34
C ALA A 182 -38.28 -3.51 14.27
N LYS A 183 -38.18 -2.19 14.05
CA LYS A 183 -38.98 -1.20 14.79
C LYS A 183 -40.48 -1.38 14.52
N VAL A 184 -40.87 -1.57 13.26
CA VAL A 184 -42.28 -1.86 12.88
C VAL A 184 -42.75 -3.17 13.51
N VAL A 185 -41.94 -4.22 13.48
CA VAL A 185 -42.27 -5.51 14.12
C VAL A 185 -42.44 -5.35 15.63
N SER A 186 -41.52 -4.65 16.29
CA SER A 186 -41.60 -4.37 17.74
C SER A 186 -42.86 -3.59 18.10
N PHE A 187 -43.23 -2.61 17.27
CA PHE A 187 -44.44 -1.81 17.47
C PHE A 187 -45.71 -2.65 17.30
N ASN A 188 -45.78 -3.50 16.27
CA ASN A 188 -46.90 -4.41 16.10
C ASN A 188 -47.02 -5.39 17.28
N ALA A 189 -45.90 -5.89 17.79
CA ALA A 189 -45.87 -6.73 18.97
C ALA A 189 -46.38 -6.00 20.23
N GLN A 190 -46.02 -4.72 20.43
CA GLN A 190 -46.56 -3.88 21.50
C GLN A 190 -48.09 -3.75 21.41
N ILE A 191 -48.63 -3.50 20.21
CA ILE A 191 -50.09 -3.41 20.00
C ILE A 191 -50.78 -4.74 20.34
N MET A 192 -50.22 -5.87 19.88
CA MET A 192 -50.80 -7.20 20.16
C MET A 192 -50.74 -7.53 21.64
N ALA A 193 -49.63 -7.21 22.32
CA ALA A 193 -49.49 -7.38 23.75
C ALA A 193 -50.51 -6.54 24.54
N ALA A 194 -50.73 -5.28 24.15
CA ALA A 194 -51.76 -4.43 24.74
C ALA A 194 -53.17 -5.00 24.51
N ARG A 195 -53.45 -5.51 23.31
CA ARG A 195 -54.76 -6.10 22.95
C ARG A 195 -55.06 -7.39 23.72
N ALA A 196 -54.04 -8.17 24.05
CA ALA A 196 -54.17 -9.39 24.84
C ALA A 196 -54.39 -9.14 26.35
N GLY A 197 -54.36 -7.87 26.81
CA GLY A 197 -54.62 -7.50 28.19
C GLY A 197 -53.64 -8.16 29.16
N GLN A 198 -54.15 -8.88 30.17
CA GLN A 198 -53.29 -9.54 31.15
C GLN A 198 -52.40 -10.64 30.54
N HIS A 199 -52.87 -11.32 29.50
CA HIS A 199 -52.11 -12.40 28.84
C HIS A 199 -50.94 -11.89 27.98
N GLY A 200 -50.90 -10.58 27.68
CA GLY A 200 -49.83 -9.97 26.87
C GLY A 200 -48.72 -9.29 27.68
N ARG A 201 -48.79 -9.27 29.02
CA ARG A 201 -47.86 -8.49 29.86
C ARG A 201 -46.39 -8.83 29.63
N GLU A 202 -46.04 -10.11 29.55
CA GLU A 202 -44.65 -10.55 29.34
C GLU A 202 -44.16 -10.21 27.92
N PHE A 203 -45.04 -10.35 26.92
CA PHE A 203 -44.74 -9.96 25.54
C PHE A 203 -44.55 -8.44 25.38
N ALA A 204 -45.27 -7.62 26.15
CA ALA A 204 -45.11 -6.16 26.12
C ALA A 204 -43.70 -5.73 26.55
N VAL A 205 -43.12 -6.40 27.57
CA VAL A 205 -41.77 -6.09 28.05
C VAL A 205 -40.74 -6.37 26.96
N VAL A 206 -40.81 -7.55 26.32
CA VAL A 206 -39.89 -7.92 25.22
C VAL A 206 -40.02 -6.96 24.04
N ALA A 207 -41.25 -6.60 23.68
CA ALA A 207 -41.50 -5.69 22.56
C ALA A 207 -40.98 -4.27 22.83
N ASN A 208 -41.05 -3.77 24.07
CA ASN A 208 -40.44 -2.50 24.47
C ASN A 208 -38.92 -2.53 24.36
N VAL A 209 -38.27 -3.57 24.91
CA VAL A 209 -36.80 -3.70 24.82
C VAL A 209 -36.33 -3.76 23.36
N LEU A 210 -37.03 -4.49 22.50
CA LEU A 210 -36.70 -4.54 21.07
C LEU A 210 -36.87 -3.17 20.39
N SER A 211 -37.89 -2.41 20.78
CA SER A 211 -38.16 -1.05 20.29
C SER A 211 -37.04 -0.08 20.68
N ASP A 212 -36.48 -0.23 21.89
CA ASP A 212 -35.37 0.60 22.36
C ASP A 212 -34.06 0.25 21.64
N ILE A 213 -33.74 -1.05 21.51
CA ILE A 213 -32.56 -1.54 20.76
C ILE A 213 -32.58 -1.03 19.32
N THR A 214 -33.73 -1.14 18.64
CA THR A 214 -33.86 -0.66 17.25
C THR A 214 -33.70 0.86 17.14
N GLY A 215 -34.17 1.61 18.14
CA GLY A 215 -33.92 3.05 18.23
C GLY A 215 -32.44 3.40 18.42
N GLU A 216 -31.72 2.63 19.24
CA GLU A 216 -30.29 2.81 19.45
C GLU A 216 -29.47 2.50 18.18
N ILE A 217 -29.78 1.41 17.49
CA ILE A 217 -29.15 1.04 16.21
C ILE A 217 -29.35 2.15 15.16
N ASP A 218 -30.56 2.68 15.05
CA ASP A 218 -30.89 3.78 14.13
C ASP A 218 -30.11 5.07 14.49
N GLY A 219 -29.92 5.34 15.79
CA GLY A 219 -29.08 6.44 16.26
C GLY A 219 -27.60 6.26 15.92
N LEU A 220 -27.04 5.07 16.12
CA LEU A 220 -25.64 4.76 15.84
C LEU A 220 -25.33 4.79 14.35
N THR A 221 -26.20 4.22 13.52
CA THR A 221 -26.05 4.22 12.06
C THR A 221 -26.12 5.64 11.48
N ARG A 222 -26.99 6.53 11.98
CA ARG A 222 -26.98 7.94 11.58
C ARG A 222 -25.66 8.63 11.91
N LYS A 223 -25.08 8.40 13.10
CA LYS A 223 -23.77 8.94 13.45
C LYS A 223 -22.68 8.42 12.50
N ALA A 224 -22.70 7.12 12.18
CA ALA A 224 -21.76 6.52 11.23
C ALA A 224 -21.88 7.14 9.82
N ALA A 225 -23.10 7.37 9.33
CA ALA A 225 -23.34 8.02 8.03
C ALA A 225 -22.78 9.46 8.00
N VAL A 226 -23.02 10.26 9.04
CA VAL A 226 -22.47 11.63 9.15
C VAL A 226 -20.94 11.64 9.16
N LEU A 227 -20.31 10.68 9.85
CA LEU A 227 -18.86 10.54 9.85
C LEU A 227 -18.32 10.14 8.47
N ALA A 228 -19.02 9.25 7.77
CA ALA A 228 -18.65 8.84 6.43
C ALA A 228 -18.71 10.01 5.42
N ASP A 229 -19.75 10.84 5.51
CA ASP A 229 -19.89 12.03 4.66
C ASP A 229 -18.86 13.12 4.97
N ARG A 230 -18.55 13.35 6.26
CA ARG A 230 -17.50 14.31 6.66
C ARG A 230 -16.13 13.93 6.11
N ASN A 231 -15.79 12.64 6.11
CA ASN A 231 -14.51 12.18 5.59
C ASN A 231 -14.41 12.34 4.07
N LYS A 232 -15.54 12.29 3.36
CA LYS A 232 -15.64 12.58 1.92
C LYS A 232 -15.38 14.04 1.57
N LEU A 233 -15.74 14.98 2.45
CA LEU A 233 -15.54 16.42 2.27
C LEU A 233 -14.12 16.88 2.64
N ALA A 234 -13.38 16.06 3.37
CA ALA A 234 -12.01 16.35 3.82
C ALA A 234 -10.91 15.76 2.92
N ALA A 235 -11.28 14.94 1.92
CA ALA A 235 -10.39 14.29 0.95
C ALA A 235 -10.50 14.91 -0.45
#